data_AF-A0AAN6VQB2-F1
#
_entry.id   AF-A0AAN6VQB2-F1
#
_cell.length_a   1.000
_cell.length_b   1.000
_cell.length_c   1.000
_cell.angle_alpha   90.00
_cell.angle_beta   90.00
_cell.angle_gamma   90.00
#
_symmetry.space_group_name_H-M   'P 1'
#
loop_
_entity.id
_entity.type
_entity.pdbx_description
1 polymer ?
#
loop_
_entity_poly.entity_id
_entity_poly.type
_entity_poly.pdbx_seq_one_letter_code
_entity_poly.pdbx_strand_id
1 'polypeptide(L)' 'MRLPARAVWSLVASLAWLGAIVNAAGVLEVDLVFPRNETYAPPTYMPVIFAFRNPELARHVRPTAQRST' A
#
# COMPACT_ATOMS: atom_id res chain seq x y z
N MET A 1 -13.11 32.32 -16.38
CA MET A 1 -12.12 31.39 -15.76
C MET A 1 -12.80 30.23 -15.02
N ARG A 2 -13.51 29.31 -15.71
CA ARG A 2 -14.20 28.15 -15.07
C ARG A 2 -13.94 26.78 -15.75
N LEU A 3 -13.37 26.81 -16.96
CA LEU A 3 -12.98 25.63 -17.74
C LEU A 3 -11.91 24.74 -17.06
N PRO A 4 -10.83 25.29 -16.44
CA PRO A 4 -9.81 24.43 -15.83
C PRO A 4 -10.37 23.71 -14.60
N ALA A 5 -11.27 24.34 -13.85
CA ALA A 5 -11.88 23.72 -12.68
C ALA A 5 -12.71 22.48 -13.04
N ARG A 6 -13.51 22.53 -14.12
CA ARG A 6 -14.29 21.37 -14.58
C ARG A 6 -13.40 20.22 -15.02
N ALA A 7 -12.35 20.51 -15.79
CA ALA A 7 -11.39 19.49 -16.23
C ALA A 7 -10.65 18.85 -15.04
N VAL A 8 -10.26 19.64 -14.04
CA VAL A 8 -9.63 19.15 -12.80
C VAL A 8 -10.59 18.23 -12.03
N TRP A 9 -11.84 18.64 -11.85
CA TRP A 9 -12.84 17.79 -11.17
C TRP A 9 -13.12 16.49 -11.91
N SER A 10 -13.22 16.52 -13.25
CA SER A 10 -13.37 15.31 -14.06
C SER A 10 -12.16 14.38 -13.90
N LEU A 11 -10.94 14.92 -13.87
CA LEU A 11 -9.73 14.13 -13.65
C LEU A 11 -9.73 13.48 -12.26
N VAL A 12 -10.06 14.25 -11.21
CA VAL A 12 -10.16 13.74 -9.84
C VAL A 12 -11.21 12.62 -9.73
N ALA A 13 -12.38 12.80 -10.34
CA ALA A 13 -13.42 11.77 -10.36
C ALA A 13 -12.97 10.49 -11.08
N SER A 14 -12.32 10.62 -12.25
CA SER A 14 -11.77 9.48 -12.99
C SER A 14 -10.68 8.74 -12.21
N LEU A 15 -9.80 9.48 -11.52
CA LEU A 15 -8.73 8.88 -10.69
C LEU A 15 -9.31 8.14 -9.48
N ALA A 16 -10.32 8.72 -8.83
CA ALA A 16 -11.03 8.08 -7.73
C ALA A 16 -11.74 6.79 -8.19
N TRP A 17 -12.39 6.81 -9.35
CA TRP A 17 -13.05 5.64 -9.93
C TRP A 17 -12.05 4.53 -10.27
N LEU A 18 -10.92 4.86 -10.89
CA LEU A 18 -9.86 3.90 -11.17
C LEU A 18 -9.31 3.27 -9.88
N GLY A 19 -9.11 4.08 -8.83
CA GLY A 19 -8.69 3.58 -7.51
C GLY A 19 -9.70 2.60 -6.90
N ALA A 20 -11.00 2.82 -7.09
CA ALA A 20 -12.04 1.90 -6.63
C ALA A 20 -12.03 0.57 -7.39
N ILE A 21 -11.83 0.59 -8.72
CA ILE A 21 -11.71 -0.64 -9.53
C ILE A 21 -10.51 -1.48 -9.08
N VAL A 22 -9.35 -0.84 -8.88
CA VAL A 22 -8.14 -1.53 -8.40
C VAL A 22 -8.39 -2.18 -7.04
N ASN A 23 -9.13 -1.51 -6.14
CA ASN A 23 -9.53 -2.10 -4.86
C ASN A 23 -10.49 -3.29 -5.04
N ALA A 24 -11.45 -3.21 -5.97
CA ALA A 24 -12.43 -4.25 -6.24
C ALA A 24 -11.88 -5.49 -6.97
N ALA A 25 -10.66 -5.45 -7.48
CA ALA A 25 -10.04 -6.56 -8.22
C ALA A 25 -9.81 -7.83 -7.37
N GLY A 26 -10.10 -7.80 -6.07
CA GLY A 26 -9.99 -8.97 -5.19
C GLY A 26 -8.54 -9.38 -4.90
N VAL A 27 -7.58 -8.51 -5.23
CA VAL A 27 -6.16 -8.73 -4.99
C VAL A 27 -5.76 -8.05 -3.68
N LEU A 28 -5.07 -8.80 -2.82
CA LEU A 28 -4.40 -8.28 -1.63
C LEU A 28 -2.94 -8.00 -2.00
N GLU A 29 -2.57 -6.73 -1.99
CA GLU A 29 -1.18 -6.31 -2.21
C GLU A 29 -0.53 -6.06 -0.85
N VAL A 30 0.70 -6.57 -0.69
CA VAL A 30 1.49 -6.51 0.54
C VAL A 30 2.85 -5.93 0.21
N ASP A 31 3.12 -4.77 0.79
CA ASP A 31 4.40 -4.09 0.64
C ASP A 31 5.27 -4.25 1.88
N LEU A 32 6.58 -4.34 1.66
CA LEU A 32 7.59 -4.36 2.71
C LEU A 32 8.30 -3.02 2.78
N VAL A 33 8.12 -2.29 3.88
CA VAL A 33 8.77 -0.99 4.08
C VAL A 33 9.94 -1.18 5.03
N PHE A 34 11.14 -0.95 4.51
CA PHE A 34 12.35 -0.89 5.32
C PHE A 34 12.49 0.50 5.93
N PRO A 35 12.84 0.60 7.23
CA PRO A 35 13.19 1.88 7.83
C PRO A 35 14.41 2.47 7.11
N ARG A 36 14.35 3.77 6.80
CA ARG A 36 15.49 4.46 6.20
C ARG A 36 16.52 4.74 7.29
N ASN A 37 17.60 3.96 7.30
CA ASN A 37 18.79 4.28 8.07
C ASN A 37 19.85 4.85 7.12
N GLU A 38 20.31 6.07 7.38
CA GLU A 38 21.54 6.61 6.80
C GLU A 38 22.81 5.90 7.34
N THR A 39 22.64 4.88 8.20
CA THR A 39 23.72 4.09 8.80
C THR A 39 23.60 2.62 8.41
N TYR A 40 24.64 2.13 7.73
CA TYR A 40 24.70 0.87 6.98
C TYR A 40 24.64 -0.42 7.81
N ALA A 41 24.46 -0.37 9.13
CA ALA A 41 24.38 -1.57 9.98
C ALA A 41 22.95 -1.72 10.55
N PRO A 42 22.24 -2.83 10.25
CA PRO A 42 20.97 -3.12 10.90
C PRO A 42 21.17 -3.22 12.42
N PRO A 43 20.37 -2.51 13.23
CA PRO A 43 20.37 -2.74 14.67
C PRO A 43 19.96 -4.18 14.99
N THR A 44 20.33 -4.68 16.18
CA THR A 44 19.96 -6.03 16.65
C THR A 44 18.45 -6.31 16.51
N TYR A 45 17.63 -5.28 16.60
CA TYR A 45 16.21 -5.32 16.30
C TYR A 45 15.87 -4.33 15.18
N MET A 46 15.59 -4.85 13.99
CA MET A 46 15.12 -4.04 12.86
C MET A 46 13.60 -4.15 12.76
N PRO A 47 12.85 -3.04 12.87
CA PRO A 47 11.41 -3.08 12.66
C PRO A 47 11.14 -3.33 11.17
N VAL A 48 10.30 -4.33 10.91
CA VAL A 48 9.81 -4.66 9.57
C VAL A 48 8.33 -4.30 9.51
N ILE A 49 7.95 -3.40 8.60
CA ILE A 49 6.58 -2.93 8.48
C ILE A 49 5.97 -3.54 7.21
N PHE A 50 4.86 -4.26 7.37
CA PHE A 50 4.02 -4.73 6.28
C PHE A 50 2.88 -3.75 6.04
N ALA A 51 2.78 -3.20 4.83
CA ALA A 51 1.65 -2.37 4.44
C ALA A 51 0.69 -3.19 3.57
N PHE A 52 -0.58 -3.24 3.97
CA PHE A 52 -1.63 -3.96 3.26
C PHE A 52 -2.50 -2.99 2.46
N ARG A 53 -2.66 -3.25 1.18
CA ARG A 53 -3.68 -2.62 0.34
C ARG A 53 -4.86 -3.57 0.22
N ASN A 54 -6.08 -3.05 0.34
CA ASN A 54 -7.31 -3.84 0.48
C ASN A 54 -7.40 -4.62 1.81
N PRO A 55 -7.56 -3.91 2.95
CA PRO A 55 -7.49 -4.50 4.29
C PRO A 55 -8.61 -5.52 4.57
N GLU A 56 -9.73 -5.45 3.88
CA GLU A 56 -10.81 -6.43 3.97
C GLU A 56 -10.36 -7.84 3.57
N LEU A 57 -9.40 -7.94 2.64
CA LEU A 57 -8.81 -9.21 2.25
C LEU A 57 -7.73 -9.67 3.23
N ALA A 58 -7.07 -8.75 3.93
CA ALA A 58 -5.99 -9.05 4.87
C ALA A 58 -6.44 -9.96 6.03
N ARG A 59 -7.72 -9.92 6.42
CA ARG A 59 -8.30 -10.81 7.44
C ARG A 59 -8.19 -12.30 7.13
N HIS A 60 -7.98 -12.66 5.85
CA HIS A 60 -7.84 -14.05 5.41
C HIS A 60 -6.38 -14.52 5.41
N VAL A 61 -5.41 -13.63 5.65
CA VAL A 61 -3.99 -13.96 5.71
C VAL A 61 -3.64 -14.59 7.05
N ARG A 62 -2.89 -15.69 7.02
CA ARG A 62 -2.31 -16.33 8.21
C ARG A 62 -0.79 -16.18 8.19
N PRO A 63 -0.23 -15.11 8.77
CA PRO A 63 1.20 -14.89 8.75
C PRO A 63 1.90 -15.94 9.61
N THR A 64 2.94 -16.56 9.07
CA THR A 64 3.81 -17.49 9.79
C THR A 64 5.25 -17.04 9.62
N ALA A 65 5.96 -16.81 10.73
CA ALA A 65 7.38 -16.49 10.70
C ALA A 65 8.17 -17.79 10.88
N GLN A 66 8.99 -18.15 9.91
CA GLN A 66 9.86 -19.32 10.01
C GLN A 66 11.31 -18.86 10.18
N ARG A 67 11.99 -19.41 11.19
CA ARG A 67 13.41 -19.19 11.41
C ARG A 67 14.19 -20.18 10.54
N SER A 68 15.01 -19.67 9.62
CA SER A 68 15.99 -20.50 8.92
C SER A 68 17.19 -20.67 9.84
N THR A 69 17.39 -21.88 10.36
CA THR A 69 18.57 -22.29 11.14
C THR A 69 19.71 -22.71 10.23
#